data_AF-A0A3D3UJC7-F1
#
_entry.id   AF-A0A3D3UJC7-F1
#
_cell.length_a   1.000
_cell.length_b   1.000
_cell.length_c   1.000
_cell.angle_alpha   90.00
_cell.angle_beta   90.00
_cell.angle_gamma   90.00
#
_symmetry.space_group_name_H-M   'P 1'
#
loop_
_entity.id
_entity.type
_entity.pdbx_description
1 polymer ?
#
loop_
_entity_poly.entity_id
_entity_poly.type
_entity_poly.pdbx_seq_one_letter_code
_entity_poly.pdbx_strand_id
1 'polypeptide(L)'
;MDILVSGVFPAVLVIVFWSIKQATPGKMIVGARIVDSKTGEPASIGQYIGRYLLYFVAFIPFGLGIVWVAFDRQKQGWHDKI
;
A
#
# COMPACT_ATOMS: atom_id res chain seq x y z
N MET A 1 -10.48 0.54 24.35
CA MET A 1 -10.87 1.63 23.43
C MET A 1 -9.70 2.10 22.57
N ASP A 2 -8.46 2.13 23.10
CA ASP A 2 -7.32 2.72 22.41
C ASP A 2 -6.90 2.03 21.10
N ILE A 3 -6.89 0.69 21.03
CA ILE A 3 -6.50 -0.07 19.83
C ILE A 3 -7.52 0.13 18.69
N LEU A 4 -8.81 0.18 19.03
CA LEU A 4 -9.89 0.38 18.06
C LEU A 4 -9.78 1.76 17.40
N VAL A 5 -9.59 2.80 18.20
CA VAL A 5 -9.55 4.19 17.71
C VAL A 5 -8.21 4.52 17.07
N SER A 6 -7.09 4.02 17.61
CA SER A 6 -5.74 4.42 17.16
C SER A 6 -5.15 3.48 16.11
N GLY A 7 -5.57 2.22 16.08
CA GLY A 7 -5.04 1.21 15.14
C GLY A 7 -6.03 0.87 14.03
N VAL A 8 -7.22 0.38 14.42
CA VAL A 8 -8.20 -0.15 13.47
C VAL A 8 -8.84 0.96 12.63
N PHE A 9 -9.27 2.05 13.26
CA PHE A 9 -9.94 3.13 12.55
C PHE A 9 -9.07 3.78 11.46
N PRO A 10 -7.79 4.13 11.69
CA PRO A 10 -6.91 4.61 10.63
C PRO A 10 -6.69 3.59 9.51
N ALA A 11 -6.53 2.30 9.86
CA ALA A 11 -6.36 1.25 8.85
C ALA A 11 -7.55 1.18 7.90
N VAL A 12 -8.77 1.18 8.46
CA VAL A 12 -10.01 1.19 7.68
C VAL A 12 -10.09 2.44 6.80
N LEU A 13 -9.81 3.62 7.35
CA LEU A 13 -9.82 4.87 6.58
C LEU A 13 -8.84 4.81 5.40
N VAL A 14 -7.63 4.30 5.60
CA VAL A 14 -6.62 4.18 4.55
C VAL A 14 -7.08 3.21 3.46
N ILE A 15 -7.60 2.03 3.83
CA ILE A 15 -8.06 1.02 2.86
C ILE A 15 -9.27 1.54 2.07
N VAL A 16 -10.24 2.17 2.73
CA VAL A 16 -11.40 2.78 2.06
C VAL A 16 -10.94 3.90 1.12
N PHE A 17 -10.01 4.76 1.56
CA PHE A 17 -9.45 5.82 0.73
C PHE A 17 -8.76 5.26 -0.52
N TRP A 18 -7.96 4.20 -0.38
CA TRP A 18 -7.34 3.53 -1.52
C TRP A 18 -8.36 2.88 -2.44
N SER A 19 -9.43 2.28 -1.91
CA SER A 19 -10.50 1.70 -2.73
C SER A 19 -11.17 2.75 -3.63
N ILE A 20 -11.37 3.97 -3.12
CA ILE A 20 -12.05 5.05 -3.86
C ILE A 20 -11.09 5.82 -4.77
N LYS A 21 -9.88 6.13 -4.31
CA LYS A 21 -8.94 7.03 -5.00
C LYS A 21 -7.79 6.31 -5.69
N GLN A 22 -7.58 5.04 -5.39
CA GLN A 22 -6.45 4.25 -5.88
C GLN A 22 -5.10 4.91 -5.61
N ALA A 23 -4.99 5.78 -4.62
CA ALA A 23 -3.82 6.60 -4.41
C ALA A 23 -3.80 7.12 -2.97
N THR A 24 -2.66 7.67 -2.55
CA THR A 24 -2.56 8.59 -1.42
C THR A 24 -2.44 10.02 -1.94
N PRO A 25 -2.68 11.07 -1.13
CA PRO A 25 -2.50 12.45 -1.57
C PRO A 25 -1.13 12.71 -2.23
N GLY A 26 -0.05 12.16 -1.65
CA GLY A 26 1.29 12.24 -2.26
C GLY A 26 1.40 11.57 -3.63
N LYS A 27 0.75 10.41 -3.83
CA LYS A 27 0.70 9.75 -5.14
C LYS A 27 -0.13 10.54 -6.15
N MET A 28 -1.22 11.17 -5.72
CA MET A 28 -2.07 11.98 -6.59
C MET A 28 -1.32 13.19 -7.16
N ILE A 29 -0.43 13.81 -6.38
CA ILE A 29 0.40 14.93 -6.83
C ILE A 29 1.27 14.54 -8.04
N VAL A 30 1.80 13.31 -8.04
CA VAL A 30 2.66 12.80 -9.14
C VAL A 30 1.88 11.96 -10.16
N GLY A 31 0.55 11.94 -10.10
CA GLY A 31 -0.31 11.17 -11.00
C GLY A 31 -0.21 9.64 -10.85
N ALA A 32 0.39 9.15 -9.76
CA ALA A 32 0.55 7.72 -9.51
C ALA A 32 -0.73 7.08 -8.98
N ARG A 33 -1.01 5.85 -9.43
CA ARG A 33 -2.15 5.03 -9.00
C ARG A 33 -1.70 3.65 -8.53
N ILE A 34 -2.48 3.06 -7.63
CA ILE A 34 -2.37 1.70 -7.14
C ILE A 34 -3.31 0.86 -8.01
N VAL A 35 -2.73 -0.02 -8.80
CA VAL A 35 -3.44 -0.89 -9.74
C VAL A 35 -2.95 -2.32 -9.56
N ASP A 36 -3.74 -3.28 -10.02
CA ASP A 36 -3.27 -4.64 -10.15
C ASP A 36 -2.14 -4.69 -11.20
N SER A 37 -1.01 -5.31 -10.82
CA SER A 37 0.19 -5.31 -11.67
C SER A 37 0.05 -6.13 -12.96
N LYS A 38 -0.92 -7.05 -13.01
CA LYS A 38 -1.15 -7.94 -14.17
C LYS A 38 -2.17 -7.34 -15.13
N THR A 39 -3.22 -6.70 -14.61
CA THR A 39 -4.33 -6.20 -15.44
C THR A 39 -4.29 -4.69 -15.66
N GLY A 40 -3.64 -3.93 -14.78
CA GLY A 40 -3.68 -2.46 -14.78
C GLY A 40 -4.99 -1.88 -14.27
N GLU A 41 -5.96 -2.74 -13.92
CA GLU A 41 -7.26 -2.37 -13.37
C GLU A 41 -7.17 -1.98 -11.89
N PRO A 42 -8.23 -1.40 -11.29
CA PRO A 42 -8.26 -1.15 -9.86
C PRO A 42 -7.88 -2.39 -9.04
N ALA A 43 -6.95 -2.22 -8.11
CA ALA A 43 -6.59 -3.29 -7.19
C ALA A 43 -7.80 -3.70 -6.34
N SER A 44 -7.89 -4.98 -6.03
CA SER A 44 -8.95 -5.53 -5.19
C SER A 44 -8.81 -5.07 -3.73
N ILE A 45 -9.91 -5.15 -2.98
CA ILE A 45 -9.90 -4.85 -1.52
C ILE A 45 -8.87 -5.73 -0.79
N GLY A 46 -8.75 -7.00 -1.18
CA GLY A 46 -7.74 -7.92 -0.62
C GLY A 46 -6.30 -7.45 -0.87
N GLN A 47 -6.01 -6.91 -2.06
CA GLN A 47 -4.70 -6.35 -2.37
C GLN A 47 -4.41 -5.08 -1.56
N TYR A 48 -5.40 -4.21 -1.35
CA TYR A 48 -5.23 -3.04 -0.48
C TYR A 48 -4.96 -3.43 0.98
N ILE A 49 -5.68 -4.42 1.51
CA ILE A 49 -5.44 -4.95 2.87
C ILE A 49 -4.05 -5.57 2.95
N GLY A 50 -3.69 -6.43 2.00
CA GLY A 50 -2.38 -7.07 1.93
C GLY A 50 -1.24 -6.06 1.89
N ARG A 51 -1.37 -5.04 1.03
CA ARG A 51 -0.45 -3.90 0.95
C ARG A 51 -0.30 -3.19 2.30
N TYR A 52 -1.42 -2.89 2.97
CA TYR A 52 -1.42 -2.21 4.27
C TYR A 52 -0.63 -3.01 5.32
N LEU A 53 -0.88 -4.32 5.41
CA LEU A 53 -0.18 -5.21 6.36
C LEU A 53 1.29 -5.41 6.00
N LEU A 54 1.63 -5.52 4.72
CA LEU A 54 3.01 -5.70 4.28
C LEU A 54 3.88 -4.46 4.44
N TYR A 55 3.31 -3.27 4.61
CA TYR A 55 4.11 -2.12 5.02
C TYR A 55 4.85 -2.41 6.32
N PHE A 56 4.19 -2.99 7.33
CA PHE A 56 4.85 -3.34 8.60
C PHE A 56 6.00 -4.33 8.37
N VAL A 57 5.77 -5.37 7.56
CA VAL A 57 6.81 -6.37 7.22
C VAL A 57 7.97 -5.72 6.46
N ALA A 58 7.69 -4.82 5.53
CA ALA A 58 8.69 -4.12 4.75
C ALA A 58 9.58 -3.18 5.60
N PHE A 59 9.07 -2.70 6.73
CA PHE A 59 9.81 -1.87 7.68
C PHE A 59 10.69 -2.67 8.66
N ILE A 60 10.32 -3.92 9.01
CA ILE A 60 11.09 -4.77 9.96
C ILE A 60 12.59 -4.83 9.63
N PRO A 61 13.02 -5.14 8.39
CA PRO A 61 14.43 -5.17 8.04
C PRO A 61 14.98 -3.75 7.77
N PHE A 62 14.81 -2.83 8.73
CA PHE A 62 15.25 -1.42 8.63
C PHE A 62 14.76 -0.72 7.34
N GLY A 63 13.52 -0.99 6.92
CA GLY A 63 12.95 -0.41 5.70
C GLY A 63 13.46 -1.01 4.39
N LEU A 64 14.25 -2.09 4.42
CA LEU A 64 14.77 -2.75 3.20
C LEU A 64 13.64 -3.12 2.23
N GLY A 65 12.48 -3.54 2.73
CA GLY A 65 11.34 -3.88 1.87
C GLY A 65 10.73 -2.67 1.15
N ILE A 66 10.98 -1.45 1.64
CA ILE A 66 10.63 -0.19 0.96
C ILE A 66 11.73 0.19 -0.03
N VAL A 67 13.00 0.16 0.40
CA VAL A 67 14.17 0.47 -0.46
C VAL A 67 14.29 -0.50 -1.63
N TRP A 68 13.72 -1.70 -1.51
CA TRP A 68 13.65 -2.72 -2.57
C TRP A 68 13.15 -2.17 -3.92
N VAL A 69 12.28 -1.16 -3.89
CA VAL A 69 11.80 -0.43 -5.08
C VAL A 69 12.94 0.07 -6.00
N ALA A 70 14.11 0.37 -5.45
CA ALA A 70 15.26 0.84 -6.22
C ALA A 70 15.88 -0.27 -7.08
N PHE A 71 15.88 -1.51 -6.57
CA PHE A 71 16.53 -2.68 -7.16
C PHE A 71 15.58 -3.54 -7.99
N ASP A 72 14.29 -3.53 -7.66
CA ASP A 72 13.30 -4.34 -8.35
C ASP A 72 13.12 -3.88 -9.80
N ARG A 73 13.07 -4.83 -10.74
CA ARG A 73 12.92 -4.54 -12.18
C ARG A 73 11.61 -3.80 -12.49
N GLN A 74 10.55 -4.06 -11.73
CA GLN A 74 9.25 -3.41 -11.88
C GLN A 74 9.10 -2.20 -10.96
N LYS A 75 10.16 -1.80 -10.25
CA LYS A 75 10.13 -0.70 -9.27
C LYS A 75 9.05 -0.90 -8.22
N GLN A 76 9.00 -2.10 -7.64
CA GLN A 76 8.05 -2.51 -6.61
C GLN A 76 8.74 -2.75 -5.27
N GLY A 77 8.22 -2.16 -4.19
CA GLY A 77 8.53 -2.57 -2.82
C GLY A 77 7.85 -3.89 -2.46
N TRP A 78 8.18 -4.50 -1.32
CA TRP A 78 7.57 -5.78 -0.93
C TRP A 78 6.05 -5.71 -0.77
N HIS A 79 5.55 -4.56 -0.30
CA HIS A 79 4.12 -4.28 -0.18
C HIS A 79 3.42 -4.04 -1.53
N ASP A 80 4.16 -3.87 -2.62
CA ASP A 80 3.63 -3.72 -3.98
C ASP A 80 3.55 -5.06 -4.73
N LYS A 81 4.04 -6.17 -4.16
CA LYS A 81 4.14 -7.48 -4.82
C LYS A 81 2.88 -8.36 -4.67
N ILE A 82 1.81 -7.81 -4.11
CA ILE A 82 0.52 -8.48 -3.91
C ILE A 82 -0.44 -8.14 -5.06
#